data_AF-A0AAX6E3W0-F1
#
_entry.id   AF-A0AAX6E3W0-F1
#
_cell.length_a   1.000
_cell.length_b   1.000
_cell.length_c   1.000
_cell.angle_alpha   90.00
_cell.angle_beta   90.00
_cell.angle_gamma   90.00
#
_symmetry.space_group_name_H-M   'P 1'
#
loop_
_entity.id
_entity.type
_entity.pdbx_description
1 polymer ?
#
loop_
_entity_poly.entity_id
_entity_poly.type
_entity_poly.pdbx_seq_one_letter_code
_entity_poly.pdbx_strand_id
1 'polypeptide(L)'
;MAEEEEDKSTSSHQFLEVLCNSSGKVRRFAAGTEAGYALYLINRKLEIGIPQAFHIEAVKDGEEPVSFGPNAILVSYGKDWKLQTVIEKGYKEAKQMQQILKKSPNEMVCKLPTSLFRLI
;
A
#
# COMPACT_ATOMS: atom_id res chain seq x y z
N MET A 1 24.23 30.47 -20.91
CA MET A 1 24.67 29.91 -19.62
C MET A 1 23.52 30.10 -18.67
N ALA A 2 23.02 28.99 -18.14
CA ALA A 2 22.06 28.84 -17.04
C ALA A 2 20.82 29.76 -17.07
N GLU A 3 19.73 29.21 -17.58
CA GLU A 3 18.39 29.59 -17.15
C GLU A 3 18.27 29.17 -15.67
N GLU A 4 18.11 30.16 -14.81
CA GLU A 4 17.78 29.96 -13.40
C GLU A 4 16.31 29.56 -13.33
N GLU A 5 16.05 28.25 -13.20
CA GLU A 5 14.73 27.72 -12.84
C GLU A 5 14.45 28.06 -11.37
N GLU A 6 13.91 29.26 -11.16
CA GLU A 6 13.27 29.69 -9.93
C GLU A 6 11.98 28.86 -9.73
N ASP A 7 12.05 27.77 -8.94
CA ASP A 7 10.84 27.00 -8.59
C ASP A 7 10.00 27.77 -7.56
N LYS A 8 9.23 28.70 -8.10
CA LYS A 8 8.16 29.41 -7.43
C LYS A 8 6.94 28.49 -7.36
N SER A 9 6.68 27.87 -6.21
CA SER A 9 5.30 27.52 -5.85
C SER A 9 4.99 27.57 -4.35
N THR A 10 4.59 28.78 -3.93
CA THR A 10 3.38 29.05 -3.13
C THR A 10 3.17 28.29 -1.81
N SER A 11 3.10 29.04 -0.70
CA SER A 11 2.49 28.64 0.57
C SER A 11 0.97 28.39 0.40
N SER A 12 0.59 27.35 -0.32
CA SER A 12 -0.79 26.91 -0.49
C SER A 12 -1.08 25.80 0.51
N HIS A 13 -2.28 25.83 1.11
CA HIS A 13 -2.66 25.00 2.24
C HIS A 13 -2.23 23.53 2.06
N GLN A 14 -1.31 23.05 2.90
CA GLN A 14 -0.77 21.70 2.83
C GLN A 14 -1.87 20.68 3.17
N PHE A 15 -2.48 20.11 2.15
CA PHE A 15 -3.34 18.94 2.28
C PHE A 15 -2.61 17.69 1.78
N LEU A 16 -2.96 16.54 2.35
CA LEU A 16 -2.48 15.24 1.96
C LEU A 16 -3.57 14.52 1.16
N GLU A 17 -3.16 13.94 0.04
CA GLU A 17 -4.04 13.12 -0.80
C GLU A 17 -3.87 11.65 -0.46
N VAL A 18 -4.98 10.96 -0.23
CA VAL A 18 -5.04 9.52 0.02
C VAL A 18 -5.92 8.88 -1.05
N LEU A 19 -5.35 7.97 -1.82
CA LEU A 19 -6.08 7.14 -2.79
C LEU A 19 -6.83 6.02 -2.06
N CYS A 20 -8.14 5.93 -2.26
CA CYS A 20 -8.92 4.80 -1.76
C CYS A 20 -8.91 3.66 -2.79
N ASN A 21 -8.10 2.63 -2.60
CA ASN A 21 -8.00 1.50 -3.54
C ASN A 21 -9.33 0.75 -3.74
N SER A 22 -10.21 0.72 -2.74
CA SER A 22 -11.54 0.09 -2.89
C SER A 22 -12.47 0.83 -3.85
N SER A 23 -12.32 2.16 -3.99
CA SER A 23 -13.24 2.99 -4.77
C SER A 23 -12.59 3.75 -5.93
N GLY A 24 -11.25 3.76 -6.01
CA GLY A 24 -10.47 4.56 -6.94
C GLY A 24 -10.50 6.07 -6.68
N LYS A 25 -11.25 6.54 -5.66
CA LYS A 25 -11.42 7.97 -5.37
C LYS A 25 -10.27 8.49 -4.50
N VAL A 26 -9.74 9.66 -4.85
CA VAL A 26 -8.76 10.39 -4.02
C VAL A 26 -9.50 11.26 -2.99
N ARG A 27 -9.02 11.26 -1.75
CA ARG A 27 -9.54 12.09 -0.65
C ARG A 27 -8.44 13.01 -0.12
N ARG A 28 -8.79 14.24 0.22
CA ARG A 28 -7.88 15.26 0.76
C ARG A 28 -8.09 15.43 2.26
N PHE A 29 -7.00 15.47 3.01
CA PHE A 29 -6.98 15.67 4.45
C PHE A 29 -6.04 16.82 4.81
N ALA A 30 -6.34 17.56 5.88
CA ALA A 30 -5.42 18.56 6.38
C ALA A 30 -4.16 17.90 6.97
N ALA A 31 -3.01 18.57 6.87
CA ALA A 31 -1.81 18.17 7.59
C ALA A 31 -2.10 18.02 9.09
N GLY A 32 -1.52 17.01 9.74
CA GLY A 32 -1.78 16.70 11.15
C GLY A 32 -2.95 15.74 11.41
N THR A 33 -3.71 15.35 10.38
CA THR A 33 -4.81 14.39 10.53
C THR A 33 -4.27 13.00 10.92
N GLU A 34 -4.87 12.38 11.95
CA GLU A 34 -4.58 11.00 12.32
C GLU A 34 -5.11 10.02 11.25
N ALA A 35 -4.32 8.99 10.95
CA ALA A 35 -4.64 8.01 9.93
C ALA A 35 -5.94 7.24 10.23
N GLY A 36 -6.22 6.94 11.50
CA GLY A 36 -7.46 6.30 11.92
C GLY A 36 -8.70 7.16 11.64
N TYR A 37 -8.61 8.47 11.87
CA TYR A 37 -9.69 9.41 11.56
C TYR A 37 -9.88 9.55 10.04
N ALA A 38 -8.79 9.64 9.28
CA ALA A 38 -8.84 9.67 7.82
C ALA A 38 -9.50 8.39 7.26
N LEU A 39 -9.08 7.22 7.75
CA LEU A 39 -9.62 5.92 7.38
C LEU A 39 -11.12 5.82 7.69
N TYR A 40 -11.55 6.29 8.87
CA TYR A 40 -12.97 6.37 9.25
C TYR A 40 -13.79 7.18 8.24
N LEU A 41 -13.31 8.38 7.85
CA LEU A 41 -13.99 9.23 6.87
C LEU A 41 -14.01 8.61 5.46
N ILE A 42 -12.96 7.89 5.08
CA ILE A 42 -12.92 7.16 3.81
C ILE A 42 -13.99 6.07 3.81
N ASN A 43 -13.98 5.19 4.81
CA ASN A 43 -14.91 4.06 4.90
C ASN A 43 -16.37 4.51 4.98
N ARG A 44 -16.66 5.63 5.67
CA ARG A 44 -18.01 6.21 5.72
C ARG A 44 -18.54 6.72 4.38
N LYS A 45 -17.67 7.01 3.42
CA LYS A 45 -18.04 7.52 2.09
C LYS A 45 -17.99 6.43 1.01
N LEU A 46 -17.84 5.17 1.40
CA LEU A 46 -17.94 4.04 0.50
C LEU A 46 -19.40 3.73 0.19
N GLU A 47 -19.65 3.32 -1.05
CA GLU A 47 -20.95 2.84 -1.49
C GLU A 47 -21.20 1.43 -0.93
N ILE A 48 -22.47 1.04 -0.84
CA ILE A 48 -22.86 -0.28 -0.31
C ILE A 48 -22.21 -1.39 -1.17
N GLY A 49 -21.63 -2.38 -0.52
CA GLY A 49 -20.97 -3.51 -1.19
C GLY A 49 -19.49 -3.28 -1.51
N ILE A 50 -18.96 -2.07 -1.34
CA ILE A 50 -17.52 -1.81 -1.50
C ILE A 50 -16.76 -2.26 -0.25
N PRO A 51 -15.67 -3.06 -0.39
CA PRO A 51 -14.86 -3.49 0.75
C PRO A 51 -14.25 -2.32 1.53
N GLN A 52 -14.30 -2.40 2.85
CA GLN A 52 -13.67 -1.38 3.70
C GLN A 52 -12.15 -1.43 3.61
N ALA A 53 -11.55 -0.24 3.68
CA ALA A 53 -10.12 -0.09 3.85
C ALA A 53 -9.70 -0.52 5.26
N PHE A 54 -8.60 -1.25 5.35
CA PHE A 54 -8.02 -1.81 6.57
C PHE A 54 -7.03 -0.85 7.24
N HIS A 55 -6.13 -0.23 6.47
CA HIS A 55 -5.23 0.84 6.94
C HIS A 55 -4.77 1.72 5.78
N ILE A 56 -4.06 2.79 6.09
CA ILE A 56 -3.41 3.67 5.12
C ILE A 56 -1.91 3.33 5.12
N GLU A 57 -1.29 3.34 3.94
CA GLU A 57 0.15 3.19 3.76
C GLU A 57 0.69 4.25 2.81
N ALA A 58 1.98 4.56 2.92
CA ALA A 58 2.72 5.28 1.90
C ALA A 58 3.44 4.27 1.00
N VAL A 59 3.29 4.42 -0.32
CA VAL A 59 3.93 3.55 -1.31
C VAL A 59 4.83 4.34 -2.24
N LYS A 60 5.90 3.68 -2.67
CA LYS A 60 6.80 4.12 -3.74
C LYS A 60 7.28 2.88 -4.51
N ASP A 61 7.41 3.01 -5.82
CA ASP A 61 7.77 1.89 -6.68
C ASP A 61 9.16 1.34 -6.31
N GLY A 62 9.24 0.02 -6.13
CA GLY A 62 10.47 -0.70 -5.77
C GLY A 62 10.86 -0.63 -4.28
N GLU A 63 10.08 0.07 -3.44
CA GLU A 63 10.33 0.18 -2.00
C GLU A 63 9.25 -0.52 -1.16
N GLU A 64 9.60 -0.87 0.08
CA GLU A 64 8.65 -1.45 1.03
C GLU A 64 7.67 -0.37 1.52
N PRO A 65 6.34 -0.62 1.50
CA PRO A 65 5.36 0.34 1.97
C PRO A 65 5.52 0.70 3.45
N VAL A 66 5.21 1.95 3.79
CA VAL A 66 5.18 2.42 5.17
C VAL A 66 3.74 2.45 5.68
N SER A 67 3.39 1.51 6.57
CA SER A 67 2.04 1.43 7.17
C SER A 67 1.85 2.46 8.29
N PHE A 68 0.70 3.12 8.28
CA PHE A 68 0.31 4.04 9.36
C PHE A 68 -0.57 3.33 10.40
N GLY A 69 -0.19 3.43 11.67
CA GLY A 69 -1.04 3.03 12.79
C GLY A 69 -2.24 3.97 12.96
N PRO A 70 -3.29 3.57 13.69
CA PRO A 70 -4.53 4.35 13.82
C PRO A 70 -4.31 5.75 14.43
N ASN A 71 -3.36 5.90 15.35
CA ASN A 71 -3.02 7.19 15.98
C ASN A 71 -1.83 7.90 15.33
N ALA A 72 -1.28 7.35 14.23
CA ALA A 72 -0.19 7.98 13.52
C ALA A 72 -0.72 9.18 12.72
N ILE A 73 0.03 10.28 12.74
CA ILE A 73 -0.26 11.44 11.90
C ILE A 73 0.11 11.10 10.45
N LEU A 74 -0.77 11.41 9.51
CA LEU A 74 -0.46 11.30 8.08
C LEU A 74 0.65 12.29 7.72
N VAL A 75 1.66 11.81 7.02
CA VAL A 75 2.78 12.61 6.53
C VAL A 75 3.06 12.29 5.07
N SER A 76 3.57 13.26 4.33
CA SER A 76 4.15 13.02 3.02
C SER A 76 5.63 12.64 3.18
N TYR A 77 6.06 11.56 2.53
CA TYR A 77 7.45 11.12 2.47
C TYR A 77 8.24 11.79 1.32
N GLY A 78 7.64 12.79 0.67
CA GLY A 78 8.26 13.55 -0.40
C GLY A 78 7.88 13.03 -1.79
N LYS A 79 8.68 13.43 -2.78
CA LYS A 79 8.44 13.13 -4.19
C LYS A 79 8.36 11.61 -4.41
N ASP A 80 7.45 11.20 -5.30
CA ASP A 80 7.19 9.80 -5.70
C ASP A 80 6.50 8.92 -4.65
N TRP A 81 6.35 9.37 -3.41
CA TRP A 81 5.54 8.70 -2.41
C TRP A 81 4.06 9.06 -2.55
N LYS A 82 3.18 8.06 -2.46
CA LYS A 82 1.74 8.23 -2.53
C LYS A 82 1.08 7.58 -1.32
N LEU A 83 0.12 8.27 -0.70
CA LEU A 83 -0.70 7.66 0.34
C LEU A 83 -1.86 6.91 -0.30
N GLN A 84 -2.07 5.67 0.12
CA GLN A 84 -3.17 4.85 -0.36
C GLN A 84 -3.76 3.99 0.75
N THR A 85 -4.99 3.51 0.55
CA THR A 85 -5.61 2.55 1.46
C THR A 85 -5.34 1.11 1.06
N VAL A 86 -5.08 0.26 2.03
CA VAL A 86 -5.01 -1.20 1.85
C VAL A 86 -6.35 -1.83 2.17
N ILE A 87 -6.76 -2.83 1.40
CA ILE A 87 -7.96 -3.65 1.64
C ILE A 87 -7.53 -4.95 2.34
N GLU A 88 -8.28 -5.42 3.34
CA GLU A 88 -7.89 -6.60 4.14
C GLU A 88 -7.61 -7.86 3.30
N LYS A 89 -8.40 -8.12 2.24
CA LYS A 89 -8.15 -9.23 1.31
C LYS A 89 -6.82 -9.05 0.57
N GLY A 90 -6.58 -7.85 0.03
CA GLY A 90 -5.33 -7.51 -0.65
C GLY A 90 -4.11 -7.60 0.26
N TYR A 91 -4.23 -7.29 1.55
CA TYR A 91 -3.14 -7.45 2.52
C TYR A 91 -2.70 -8.92 2.66
N LYS A 92 -3.67 -9.84 2.76
CA LYS A 92 -3.38 -11.28 2.89
C LYS A 92 -2.74 -11.83 1.62
N GLU A 93 -3.23 -11.43 0.45
CA GLU A 93 -2.69 -11.83 -0.86
C GLU A 93 -1.27 -11.27 -1.10
N ALA A 94 -1.04 -9.98 -0.83
CA ALA A 94 0.27 -9.35 -0.95
C ALA A 94 1.30 -10.00 0.00
N LYS A 95 0.89 -10.30 1.24
CA LYS A 95 1.76 -11.00 2.20
C LYS A 95 2.11 -12.42 1.72
N GLN A 96 1.18 -13.15 1.12
CA GLN A 96 1.44 -14.47 0.55
C GLN A 96 2.41 -14.37 -0.63
N MET A 97 2.21 -13.44 -1.55
CA MET A 97 3.13 -13.23 -2.68
C MET A 97 4.54 -12.83 -2.23
N GLN A 98 4.66 -11.92 -1.25
CA GLN A 98 5.96 -11.55 -0.69
C GLN A 98 6.64 -12.75 0.00
N GLN A 99 5.90 -13.61 0.69
CA GLN A 99 6.46 -14.84 1.27
C GLN A 99 6.93 -15.82 0.20
N ILE A 100 6.20 -15.95 -0.91
CA ILE A 100 6.59 -16.79 -2.05
C ILE A 100 7.87 -16.24 -2.70
N LEU A 101 7.96 -14.93 -2.91
CA LEU A 101 9.14 -14.28 -3.48
C LEU A 101 10.36 -14.33 -2.53
N LYS A 102 10.14 -14.27 -1.21
CA LYS A 102 11.19 -14.40 -0.19
C LYS A 102 11.65 -15.85 0.04
N LYS A 103 10.91 -16.85 -0.45
CA LYS A 103 11.38 -18.24 -0.49
C LYS A 103 12.32 -18.40 -1.69
N SER A 104 13.60 -18.64 -1.43
CA SER A 104 14.59 -18.93 -2.47
C SER A 104 14.24 -20.24 -3.22
N PRO A 105 14.73 -20.46 -4.46
CA PRO A 105 14.37 -21.63 -5.28
C PRO A 105 14.85 -23.00 -4.74
N ASN A 106 15.38 -23.10 -3.52
CA ASN A 106 16.05 -24.31 -3.02
C ASN A 106 15.21 -25.16 -2.05
N GLU A 107 13.90 -25.26 -2.30
CA GLU A 107 13.05 -26.35 -1.77
C GLU A 107 12.32 -27.10 -2.89
N MET A 108 13.04 -27.48 -3.94
CA MET A 108 12.66 -28.61 -4.79
C MET A 108 13.57 -29.82 -4.48
N VAL A 109 13.58 -30.26 -3.22
CA VAL A 109 14.18 -31.54 -2.85
C VAL A 109 13.07 -32.55 -2.58
N CYS A 110 12.89 -33.41 -3.59
CA CYS A 110 12.48 -34.81 -3.51
C CYS A 110 11.20 -35.14 -2.74
N LYS A 111 10.07 -35.19 -3.48
CA LYS A 111 9.04 -36.21 -3.25
C LYS A 111 8.60 -36.83 -4.59
N LEU A 112 9.49 -37.60 -5.22
CA LEU A 112 9.00 -38.63 -6.14
C LEU A 112 8.45 -39.79 -5.28
N PRO A 113 7.22 -40.27 -5.51
CA PRO A 113 6.75 -41.49 -4.90
C PRO A 113 7.55 -42.67 -5.49
N THR A 114 8.34 -43.34 -4.66
CA THR A 114 8.97 -44.61 -5.00
C THR A 114 7.88 -45.66 -5.10
N SER A 115 7.33 -45.87 -6.29
CA SER A 115 6.48 -47.03 -6.56
C SER A 115 6.74 -47.53 -7.98
N LEU A 116 7.00 -48.83 -8.05
CA LEU A 116 7.07 -49.69 -9.25
C LEU A 116 8.41 -49.76 -9.98
N PHE A 117 9.40 -50.35 -9.29
CA PHE A 117 10.21 -51.39 -9.94
C PHE A 117 9.54 -52.75 -9.69
N ARG A 118 8.99 -53.38 -10.73
CA ARG A 118 9.51 -54.62 -11.35
C ARG A 118 8.46 -55.22 -12.29
N LEU A 119 8.80 -55.19 -13.58
CA LEU A 119 8.32 -56.10 -14.61
C LEU A 119 9.31 -57.28 -14.62
N ILE A 120 8.87 -58.51 -14.34
CA ILE A 120 9.10 -59.76 -15.11
C ILE A 120 7.99 -60.73 -14.70
#